data_AF-A0A7Y8K025-F1
#
_entry.id   AF-A0A7Y8K025-F1
#
_cell.length_a   1.000
_cell.length_b   1.000
_cell.length_c   1.000
_cell.angle_alpha   90.00
_cell.angle_beta   90.00
_cell.angle_gamma   90.00
#
_symmetry.space_group_name_H-M   'P 1'
#
loop_
_entity.id
_entity.type
_entity.pdbx_description
1 polymer ?
#
loop_
_entity_poly.entity_id
_entity_poly.type
_entity_poly.pdbx_seq_one_letter_code
_entity_poly.pdbx_strand_id
1 'polypeptide(L)'
;MTSSSILQSNEAPAHQRSGLILFAPSPEAAEWRYLIERQAHLDGVPTFAAGAENVAHPCPFAVYLSDDLNDLGSASYDEVTVILTQADALGYWTGVDRVQASLALSALPAAKHGVEYITPSKLTGARRIDILSFLSIDLTDGAPTAVDAQRDQALSIYREGPPQPGSVSLWVPGAFIIDPNHQTSPSGDVCIDLAGRARCLVHGPYVTLPAGQWKATVRFTVDAPASLHRFRFEWGGQTDFTSFEASPGKPGHFRAELNHAISQSGLSEFRLILPESSLAGGLTFAGVDIELCGDTTG
;
A
#
# COMPACT_ATOMS: atom_id res chain seq x y z
N MET A 1 -42.41 33.70 -53.12
CA MET A 1 -40.99 33.45 -52.81
C MET A 1 -40.79 33.77 -51.34
N THR A 2 -40.90 32.77 -50.48
CA THR A 2 -40.76 32.89 -49.02
C THR A 2 -39.48 32.16 -48.62
N SER A 3 -38.44 32.93 -48.32
CA SER A 3 -37.17 32.41 -47.78
C SER A 3 -37.35 32.09 -46.30
N SER A 4 -37.39 30.80 -45.96
CA SER A 4 -37.24 30.34 -44.58
C SER A 4 -35.76 30.25 -44.23
N SER A 5 -35.29 31.20 -43.41
CA SER A 5 -33.96 31.20 -42.82
C SER A 5 -33.98 30.33 -41.56
N ILE A 6 -33.35 29.16 -41.63
CA ILE A 6 -33.14 28.27 -40.47
C ILE A 6 -32.00 28.87 -39.65
N LEU A 7 -32.32 29.47 -38.50
CA LEU A 7 -31.35 29.86 -37.48
C LEU A 7 -30.81 28.59 -36.82
N GLN A 8 -29.63 28.13 -37.24
CA GLN A 8 -28.84 27.15 -36.47
C GLN A 8 -28.32 27.85 -35.21
N SER A 9 -28.96 27.57 -34.08
CA SER A 9 -28.44 27.93 -32.76
C SER A 9 -27.14 27.15 -32.52
N ASN A 10 -26.04 27.88 -32.47
CA ASN A 10 -24.71 27.37 -32.11
C ASN A 10 -24.67 27.18 -30.58
N GLU A 11 -25.37 26.16 -30.06
CA GLU A 11 -25.19 25.75 -28.67
C GLU A 11 -23.77 25.22 -28.51
N ALA A 12 -23.00 25.83 -27.60
CA ALA A 12 -21.70 25.31 -27.22
C ALA A 12 -21.89 23.86 -26.73
N PRO A 13 -21.05 22.91 -27.15
CA PRO A 13 -21.18 21.52 -26.72
C PRO A 13 -21.15 21.49 -25.20
N ALA A 14 -22.16 20.86 -24.59
CA ALA A 14 -22.22 20.69 -23.15
C ALA A 14 -20.92 20.06 -22.67
N HIS A 15 -20.29 20.63 -21.63
CA HIS A 15 -19.06 20.10 -21.07
C HIS A 15 -19.27 18.64 -20.67
N GLN A 16 -18.59 17.75 -21.37
CA GLN A 16 -18.58 16.32 -21.11
C GLN A 16 -17.72 16.07 -19.87
N ARG A 17 -18.32 15.53 -18.82
CA ARG A 17 -17.62 15.15 -17.59
C ARG A 17 -17.10 13.72 -17.70
N SER A 18 -15.89 13.50 -17.22
CA SER A 18 -15.19 12.24 -17.29
C SER A 18 -14.66 11.84 -15.92
N GLY A 19 -14.84 10.58 -15.56
CA GLY A 19 -14.29 10.00 -14.34
C GLY A 19 -13.36 8.84 -14.66
N LEU A 20 -12.22 8.77 -13.97
CA LEU A 20 -11.34 7.60 -13.99
C LEU A 20 -11.54 6.79 -12.72
N ILE A 21 -11.70 5.48 -12.87
CA ILE A 21 -11.68 4.54 -11.76
C ILE A 21 -10.48 3.61 -11.93
N LEU A 22 -9.62 3.64 -10.93
CA LEU A 22 -8.41 2.83 -10.84
C LEU A 22 -8.62 1.69 -9.86
N PHE A 23 -8.26 0.48 -10.25
CA PHE A 23 -8.28 -0.69 -9.38
C PHE A 23 -6.86 -0.97 -8.89
N ALA A 24 -6.63 -0.85 -7.58
CA ALA A 24 -5.36 -1.34 -7.05
C ALA A 24 -5.27 -2.86 -7.24
N PRO A 25 -4.05 -3.37 -7.48
CA PRO A 25 -3.81 -4.81 -7.58
C PRO A 25 -4.40 -5.53 -6.35
N SER A 26 -5.47 -6.29 -6.55
CA SER A 26 -6.19 -7.00 -5.48
C SER A 26 -7.04 -8.17 -6.02
N PRO A 27 -7.38 -9.17 -5.19
CA PRO A 27 -8.22 -10.31 -5.58
C PRO A 27 -9.65 -9.92 -6.00
N GLU A 28 -10.17 -8.79 -5.52
CA GLU A 28 -11.54 -8.33 -5.75
C GLU A 28 -11.67 -7.33 -6.90
N ALA A 29 -10.56 -6.92 -7.54
CA ALA A 29 -10.57 -5.90 -8.60
C ALA A 29 -11.56 -6.25 -9.74
N ALA A 30 -11.66 -7.54 -10.10
CA ALA A 30 -12.59 -8.01 -11.12
C ALA A 30 -14.07 -7.90 -10.68
N GLU A 31 -14.37 -8.13 -9.41
CA GLU A 31 -15.73 -8.02 -8.87
C GLU A 31 -16.17 -6.55 -8.79
N TRP A 32 -15.27 -5.67 -8.32
CA TRP A 32 -15.51 -4.22 -8.35
C TRP A 32 -15.76 -3.71 -9.77
N ARG A 33 -14.92 -4.11 -10.72
CA ARG A 33 -15.09 -3.76 -12.15
C ARG A 33 -16.47 -4.17 -12.64
N TYR A 34 -16.88 -5.41 -12.39
CA TYR A 34 -18.19 -5.90 -12.79
C TYR A 34 -19.34 -5.09 -12.17
N LEU A 35 -19.26 -4.76 -10.87
CA LEU A 35 -20.29 -3.93 -10.20
C LEU A 35 -20.38 -2.52 -10.81
N ILE A 36 -19.22 -1.89 -11.06
CA ILE A 36 -19.14 -0.57 -11.68
C ILE A 36 -19.72 -0.60 -13.09
N GLU A 37 -19.31 -1.55 -13.93
CA GLU A 37 -19.79 -1.66 -15.31
C GLU A 37 -21.29 -1.93 -15.38
N ARG A 38 -21.79 -2.83 -14.51
CA ARG A 38 -23.22 -3.12 -14.39
C ARG A 38 -23.99 -1.86 -13.98
N GLN A 39 -23.53 -1.13 -12.98
CA GLN A 39 -24.20 0.07 -12.49
C GLN A 39 -24.17 1.20 -13.51
N ALA A 40 -23.01 1.45 -14.13
CA ALA A 40 -22.86 2.43 -15.19
C ALA A 40 -23.79 2.13 -16.38
N HIS A 41 -23.93 0.85 -16.77
CA HIS A 41 -24.87 0.44 -17.80
C HIS A 41 -26.33 0.73 -17.43
N LEU A 42 -26.73 0.45 -16.18
CA LEU A 42 -28.09 0.76 -15.68
C LEU A 42 -28.38 2.26 -15.69
N ASP A 43 -27.37 3.08 -15.42
CA ASP A 43 -27.46 4.55 -15.41
C ASP A 43 -27.28 5.18 -16.80
N GLY A 44 -27.02 4.38 -17.83
CA GLY A 44 -26.78 4.86 -19.20
C GLY A 44 -25.43 5.59 -19.39
N VAL A 45 -24.47 5.34 -18.50
CA VAL A 45 -23.12 5.91 -18.54
C VAL A 45 -22.18 4.92 -19.24
N PRO A 46 -21.56 5.29 -20.37
CA PRO A 46 -20.64 4.41 -21.07
C PRO A 46 -19.34 4.21 -20.27
N THR A 47 -18.81 2.97 -20.32
CA THR A 47 -17.52 2.60 -19.76
C THR A 47 -16.50 2.33 -20.86
N PHE A 48 -15.26 2.73 -20.62
CA PHE A 48 -14.13 2.53 -21.54
C PHE A 48 -12.89 2.06 -20.77
N ALA A 49 -11.95 1.41 -21.46
CA ALA A 49 -10.61 1.25 -20.93
C ALA A 49 -9.89 2.61 -20.92
N ALA A 50 -9.03 2.87 -19.93
CA ALA A 50 -8.14 4.03 -19.95
C ALA A 50 -7.25 4.03 -21.21
N GLY A 51 -6.96 5.23 -21.75
CA GLY A 51 -6.27 5.40 -23.03
C GLY A 51 -7.19 5.43 -24.26
N ALA A 52 -8.50 5.25 -24.08
CA ALA A 52 -9.50 5.31 -25.16
C ALA A 52 -10.23 6.68 -25.25
N GLU A 53 -9.62 7.76 -24.78
CA GLU A 53 -10.27 9.08 -24.63
C GLU A 53 -10.70 9.71 -25.97
N ASN A 54 -10.13 9.24 -27.08
CA ASN A 54 -10.42 9.76 -28.42
C ASN A 54 -11.75 9.25 -29.02
N VAL A 55 -12.51 8.43 -28.28
CA VAL A 55 -13.80 7.89 -28.74
C VAL A 55 -14.91 8.89 -28.41
N ALA A 56 -15.42 9.58 -29.43
CA ALA A 56 -16.56 10.47 -29.28
C ALA A 56 -17.80 9.69 -28.84
N HIS A 57 -18.51 10.20 -27.83
CA HIS A 57 -19.73 9.59 -27.34
C HIS A 57 -20.81 10.65 -27.04
N PRO A 58 -22.10 10.32 -27.25
CA PRO A 58 -23.19 11.28 -27.10
C PRO A 58 -23.55 11.59 -25.64
N CYS A 59 -23.03 10.82 -24.68
CA CYS A 59 -23.36 10.99 -23.27
C CYS A 59 -22.54 12.12 -22.62
N PRO A 60 -23.16 12.93 -21.73
CA PRO A 60 -22.47 13.99 -21.00
C PRO A 60 -21.51 13.46 -19.92
N PHE A 61 -21.57 12.16 -19.61
CA PHE A 61 -20.73 11.47 -18.64
C PHE A 61 -20.05 10.27 -19.29
N ALA A 62 -18.83 9.96 -18.87
CA ALA A 62 -18.15 8.72 -19.19
C ALA A 62 -17.23 8.26 -18.07
N VAL A 63 -17.06 6.94 -17.99
CA VAL A 63 -16.23 6.27 -17.00
C VAL A 63 -15.08 5.55 -17.71
N TYR A 64 -13.86 5.80 -17.27
CA TYR A 64 -12.66 5.11 -17.72
C TYR A 64 -12.18 4.18 -16.62
N LEU A 65 -11.82 2.96 -16.99
CA LEU A 65 -11.40 1.91 -16.07
C LEU A 65 -9.93 1.54 -16.35
N SER A 66 -9.10 1.45 -15.31
CA SER A 66 -7.73 0.95 -15.44
C SER A 66 -7.27 0.13 -14.24
N ASP A 67 -6.41 -0.85 -14.51
CA ASP A 67 -5.63 -1.58 -13.49
C ASP A 67 -4.22 -0.99 -13.32
N ASP A 68 -3.84 0.01 -14.13
CA ASP A 68 -2.53 0.65 -14.07
C ASP A 68 -2.63 1.96 -13.27
N LEU A 69 -2.08 1.96 -12.06
CA LEU A 69 -2.04 3.16 -11.21
C LEU A 69 -1.20 4.30 -11.83
N ASN A 70 -0.35 4.02 -12.83
CA ASN A 70 0.39 5.06 -13.55
C ASN A 70 -0.53 5.97 -14.38
N ASP A 71 -1.75 5.53 -14.71
CA ASP A 71 -2.73 6.35 -15.45
C ASP A 71 -3.23 7.56 -14.66
N LEU A 72 -3.00 7.59 -13.34
CA LEU A 72 -3.29 8.74 -12.50
C LEU A 72 -2.51 10.01 -12.91
N GLY A 73 -1.36 9.84 -13.58
CA GLY A 73 -0.51 10.92 -14.05
C GLY A 73 -0.76 11.36 -15.50
N SER A 74 -1.46 10.57 -16.31
CA SER A 74 -1.46 10.71 -17.78
C SER A 74 -2.64 11.50 -18.34
N ALA A 75 -3.74 11.68 -17.59
CA ALA A 75 -4.98 12.19 -18.17
C ALA A 75 -5.71 13.26 -17.33
N SER A 76 -6.43 14.12 -18.05
CA SER A 76 -7.24 15.22 -17.53
C SER A 76 -8.67 14.77 -17.25
N TYR A 77 -8.85 13.84 -16.31
CA TYR A 77 -10.19 13.46 -15.86
C TYR A 77 -10.71 14.48 -14.85
N ASP A 78 -12.02 14.71 -14.83
CA ASP A 78 -12.66 15.66 -13.89
C ASP A 78 -12.67 15.10 -12.47
N GLU A 79 -12.82 13.78 -12.37
CA GLU A 79 -12.85 13.03 -11.12
C GLU A 79 -12.00 11.76 -11.25
N VAL A 80 -11.30 11.41 -10.18
CA VAL A 80 -10.52 10.18 -10.12
C VAL A 80 -10.87 9.44 -8.85
N THR A 81 -11.13 8.15 -8.96
CA THR A 81 -11.40 7.29 -7.82
C THR A 81 -10.51 6.07 -7.83
N VAL A 82 -9.93 5.71 -6.69
CA VAL A 82 -9.06 4.54 -6.54
C VAL A 82 -9.72 3.55 -5.59
N ILE A 83 -9.89 2.31 -6.05
CA ILE A 83 -10.43 1.21 -5.25
C ILE A 83 -9.28 0.49 -4.53
N LEU A 84 -9.27 0.54 -3.20
CA LEU A 84 -8.20 0.03 -2.32
C LEU A 84 -8.67 -1.03 -1.30
N THR A 85 -9.86 -1.56 -1.45
CA THR A 85 -10.60 -2.28 -0.41
C THR A 85 -9.95 -3.59 0.05
N GLN A 86 -9.00 -4.11 -0.71
CA GLN A 86 -8.13 -5.25 -0.38
C GLN A 86 -6.73 -5.08 -0.96
N ALA A 87 -6.21 -3.85 -1.03
CA ALA A 87 -4.84 -3.59 -1.49
C ALA A 87 -3.77 -4.27 -0.59
N ASP A 88 -4.14 -4.64 0.65
CA ASP A 88 -3.31 -5.40 1.58
C ASP A 88 -3.53 -6.93 1.51
N ALA A 89 -4.46 -7.43 0.69
CA ALA A 89 -4.71 -8.86 0.54
C ALA A 89 -3.97 -9.39 -0.69
N LEU A 90 -2.75 -9.88 -0.49
CA LEU A 90 -1.92 -10.37 -1.59
C LEU A 90 -2.38 -11.72 -2.18
N GLY A 91 -3.40 -12.38 -1.63
CA GLY A 91 -3.84 -13.68 -2.16
C GLY A 91 -2.69 -14.71 -2.21
N TYR A 92 -2.41 -15.27 -3.39
CA TYR A 92 -1.35 -16.26 -3.65
C TYR A 92 -0.04 -15.65 -4.19
N TRP A 93 0.13 -14.35 -4.04
CA TRP A 93 1.20 -13.61 -4.71
C TRP A 93 2.59 -13.90 -4.13
N THR A 94 3.57 -13.91 -5.01
CA THR A 94 4.98 -14.13 -4.71
C THR A 94 5.65 -12.83 -4.22
N GLY A 95 6.91 -12.91 -3.77
CA GLY A 95 7.66 -11.72 -3.36
C GLY A 95 7.80 -10.64 -4.44
N VAL A 96 7.76 -11.00 -5.73
CA VAL A 96 7.82 -10.03 -6.85
C VAL A 96 6.55 -9.21 -6.93
N ASP A 97 5.40 -9.87 -6.80
CA ASP A 97 4.08 -9.24 -6.87
C ASP A 97 3.89 -8.24 -5.71
N ARG A 98 4.38 -8.57 -4.50
CA ARG A 98 4.43 -7.62 -3.36
C ARG A 98 5.19 -6.36 -3.72
N VAL A 99 6.36 -6.49 -4.33
CA VAL A 99 7.20 -5.35 -4.71
C VAL A 99 6.46 -4.49 -5.73
N GLN A 100 5.89 -5.08 -6.77
CA GLN A 100 5.12 -4.36 -7.79
C GLN A 100 3.89 -3.67 -7.21
N ALA A 101 3.12 -4.36 -6.36
CA ALA A 101 1.96 -3.78 -5.68
C ALA A 101 2.36 -2.59 -4.80
N SER A 102 3.41 -2.75 -3.96
CA SER A 102 3.90 -1.66 -3.12
C SER A 102 4.40 -0.47 -3.94
N LEU A 103 5.05 -0.72 -5.09
CA LEU A 103 5.52 0.33 -5.98
C LEU A 103 4.34 1.12 -6.55
N ALA A 104 3.33 0.43 -7.06
CA ALA A 104 2.13 1.07 -7.59
C ALA A 104 1.39 1.87 -6.49
N LEU A 105 1.25 1.32 -5.28
CA LEU A 105 0.61 1.98 -4.14
C LEU A 105 1.41 3.19 -3.63
N SER A 106 2.74 3.12 -3.66
CA SER A 106 3.61 4.23 -3.25
C SER A 106 3.52 5.45 -4.19
N ALA A 107 3.02 5.26 -5.41
CA ALA A 107 2.80 6.32 -6.39
C ALA A 107 1.47 7.05 -6.18
N LEU A 108 0.61 6.57 -5.28
CA LEU A 108 -0.66 7.22 -4.98
C LEU A 108 -0.42 8.62 -4.41
N PRO A 109 -1.13 9.65 -4.89
CA PRO A 109 -0.89 11.02 -4.47
C PRO A 109 -1.43 11.26 -3.06
N ALA A 110 -0.55 11.71 -2.15
CA ALA A 110 -0.94 12.00 -0.77
C ALA A 110 -1.99 13.13 -0.64
N ALA A 111 -1.98 14.12 -1.56
CA ALA A 111 -2.76 15.35 -1.41
C ALA A 111 -3.37 15.93 -2.71
N LYS A 112 -3.41 15.17 -3.81
CA LYS A 112 -3.96 15.70 -5.07
C LYS A 112 -5.48 15.88 -4.91
N HIS A 113 -5.94 17.13 -4.91
CA HIS A 113 -7.36 17.45 -4.93
C HIS A 113 -8.01 16.72 -6.12
N GLY A 114 -9.13 16.04 -5.85
CA GLY A 114 -9.89 15.32 -6.88
C GLY A 114 -9.60 13.83 -7.01
N VAL A 115 -8.76 13.23 -6.15
CA VAL A 115 -8.67 11.77 -6.01
C VAL A 115 -9.44 11.30 -4.79
N GLU A 116 -10.47 10.49 -5.03
CA GLU A 116 -11.25 9.83 -3.99
C GLU A 116 -10.75 8.39 -3.79
N TYR A 117 -10.54 7.97 -2.55
CA TYR A 117 -10.13 6.60 -2.23
C TYR A 117 -11.31 5.83 -1.67
N ILE A 118 -11.66 4.70 -2.28
CA ILE A 118 -12.62 3.75 -1.72
C ILE A 118 -11.82 2.73 -0.90
N THR A 119 -11.97 2.80 0.43
CA THR A 119 -11.17 2.03 1.39
C THR A 119 -12.07 1.12 2.23
N PRO A 120 -11.51 0.12 2.95
CA PRO A 120 -12.29 -0.74 3.83
C PRO A 120 -13.11 0.05 4.86
N SER A 121 -12.53 1.12 5.42
CA SER A 121 -13.22 1.95 6.39
C SER A 121 -14.44 2.67 5.78
N LYS A 122 -14.36 3.11 4.52
CA LYS A 122 -15.51 3.72 3.83
C LYS A 122 -16.63 2.75 3.51
N LEU A 123 -16.30 1.47 3.30
CA LEU A 123 -17.31 0.43 3.06
C LEU A 123 -18.00 -0.05 4.33
N THR A 124 -17.39 0.16 5.50
CA THR A 124 -17.90 -0.41 6.75
C THR A 124 -19.29 0.15 7.08
N GLY A 125 -20.31 -0.70 6.94
CA GLY A 125 -21.72 -0.33 7.14
C GLY A 125 -22.34 0.48 5.99
N ALA A 126 -21.61 0.72 4.91
CA ALA A 126 -22.14 1.41 3.74
C ALA A 126 -23.13 0.51 3.00
N ARG A 127 -24.33 1.05 2.72
CA ARG A 127 -25.32 0.43 1.83
C ARG A 127 -25.25 0.97 0.42
N ARG A 128 -24.61 2.12 0.25
CA ARG A 128 -24.40 2.79 -1.02
C ARG A 128 -23.09 3.56 -0.92
N ILE A 129 -22.35 3.59 -2.01
CA ILE A 129 -21.12 4.37 -2.10
C ILE A 129 -21.09 5.16 -3.39
N ASP A 130 -20.72 6.43 -3.29
CA ASP A 130 -20.50 7.27 -4.47
C ASP A 130 -19.08 7.01 -4.96
N ILE A 131 -18.96 6.37 -6.12
CA ILE A 131 -17.67 6.14 -6.76
C ILE A 131 -17.24 7.38 -7.51
N LEU A 132 -18.18 8.07 -8.16
CA LEU A 132 -18.02 9.37 -8.79
C LEU A 132 -19.27 10.20 -8.45
N SER A 133 -19.22 11.52 -8.62
CA SER A 133 -20.37 12.40 -8.34
C SER A 133 -21.61 12.10 -9.20
N PHE A 134 -21.42 11.34 -10.28
CA PHE A 134 -22.48 10.89 -11.20
C PHE A 134 -22.63 9.36 -11.25
N LEU A 135 -21.93 8.61 -10.40
CA LEU A 135 -22.02 7.14 -10.35
C LEU A 135 -21.96 6.64 -8.90
N SER A 136 -23.06 6.05 -8.44
CA SER A 136 -23.13 5.43 -7.11
C SER A 136 -23.44 3.95 -7.21
N ILE A 137 -22.77 3.13 -6.41
CA ILE A 137 -23.01 1.69 -6.33
C ILE A 137 -23.87 1.38 -5.11
N ASP A 138 -24.93 0.61 -5.33
CA ASP A 138 -25.70 -0.02 -4.27
C ASP A 138 -24.95 -1.26 -3.75
N LEU A 139 -24.69 -1.29 -2.45
CA LEU A 139 -23.99 -2.36 -1.73
C LEU A 139 -24.94 -3.17 -0.85
N THR A 140 -26.26 -3.10 -1.10
CA THR A 140 -27.27 -3.85 -0.32
C THR A 140 -27.08 -5.36 -0.44
N ASP A 141 -26.57 -5.84 -1.58
CA ASP A 141 -26.19 -7.24 -1.80
C ASP A 141 -24.82 -7.60 -1.16
N GLY A 142 -24.18 -6.63 -0.49
CA GLY A 142 -22.84 -6.71 0.06
C GLY A 142 -21.80 -6.03 -0.83
N ALA A 143 -20.74 -5.52 -0.23
CA ALA A 143 -19.52 -5.18 -0.98
C ALA A 143 -18.82 -6.47 -1.43
N PRO A 144 -17.99 -6.39 -2.50
CA PRO A 144 -17.10 -7.48 -2.89
C PRO A 144 -16.45 -8.11 -1.68
N THR A 145 -16.63 -9.42 -1.56
CA THR A 145 -16.32 -10.09 -0.31
C THR A 145 -14.81 -10.20 -0.19
N ALA A 146 -14.27 -9.91 0.98
CA ALA A 146 -12.93 -10.36 1.33
C ALA A 146 -12.88 -11.87 1.13
N VAL A 147 -12.17 -12.30 0.08
CA VAL A 147 -11.65 -13.66 0.04
C VAL A 147 -10.86 -13.80 1.34
N ASP A 148 -10.90 -14.96 2.00
CA ASP A 148 -10.07 -15.29 3.18
C ASP A 148 -8.56 -15.35 2.83
N ALA A 149 -8.11 -14.47 1.93
CA ALA A 149 -6.73 -14.21 1.62
C ALA A 149 -6.05 -13.68 2.88
N GLN A 150 -4.93 -14.32 3.22
CA GLN A 150 -4.06 -13.84 4.26
C GLN A 150 -3.60 -12.42 3.94
N ARG A 151 -3.84 -11.49 4.87
CA ARG A 151 -3.41 -10.09 4.72
C ARG A 151 -1.90 -9.98 4.81
N ASP A 152 -1.31 -9.23 3.90
CA ASP A 152 0.05 -8.76 4.00
C ASP A 152 0.10 -7.56 4.93
N GLN A 153 0.54 -7.81 6.17
CA GLN A 153 0.64 -6.77 7.18
C GLN A 153 1.61 -5.66 6.79
N ALA A 154 2.59 -5.92 5.91
CA ALA A 154 3.51 -4.87 5.48
C ALA A 154 2.86 -3.88 4.51
N LEU A 155 1.90 -4.34 3.70
CA LEU A 155 1.10 -3.49 2.81
C LEU A 155 -0.07 -2.80 3.51
N SER A 156 -0.38 -3.16 4.76
CA SER A 156 -1.46 -2.52 5.53
C SER A 156 -1.29 -1.01 5.68
N ILE A 157 -0.08 -0.49 5.50
CA ILE A 157 0.21 0.94 5.47
C ILE A 157 -0.55 1.70 4.37
N TYR A 158 -0.94 1.02 3.29
CA TYR A 158 -1.70 1.58 2.17
C TYR A 158 -3.20 1.31 2.22
N ARG A 159 -3.67 0.60 3.25
CA ARG A 159 -5.04 0.09 3.35
C ARG A 159 -6.09 1.20 3.29
N GLU A 160 -5.77 2.36 3.85
CA GLU A 160 -6.67 3.51 3.94
C GLU A 160 -6.28 4.63 2.96
N GLY A 161 -5.50 4.32 1.92
CA GLY A 161 -4.94 5.30 1.00
C GLY A 161 -3.43 5.50 1.19
N PRO A 162 -2.86 6.56 0.57
CA PRO A 162 -1.47 6.93 0.78
C PRO A 162 -1.19 7.14 2.28
N PRO A 163 -0.03 6.69 2.80
CA PRO A 163 0.35 6.93 4.17
C PRO A 163 0.36 8.43 4.47
N GLN A 164 -0.19 8.81 5.62
CA GLN A 164 -0.24 10.19 6.08
C GLN A 164 0.79 10.41 7.19
N PRO A 165 1.34 11.63 7.35
CA PRO A 165 2.19 11.94 8.49
C PRO A 165 1.51 11.58 9.83
N GLY A 166 2.25 10.90 10.71
CA GLY A 166 1.76 10.34 11.97
C GLY A 166 1.05 8.99 11.87
N SER A 167 0.83 8.46 10.65
CA SER A 167 0.31 7.11 10.48
C SER A 167 1.37 6.07 10.87
N VAL A 168 0.95 5.06 11.63
CA VAL A 168 1.81 3.97 12.12
C VAL A 168 1.26 2.65 11.61
N SER A 169 2.12 1.82 11.00
CA SER A 169 1.80 0.46 10.55
C SER A 169 2.73 -0.55 11.22
N LEU A 170 2.16 -1.66 11.71
CA LEU A 170 2.93 -2.75 12.30
C LEU A 170 3.31 -3.78 11.23
N TRP A 171 4.61 -3.90 10.98
CA TRP A 171 5.17 -5.03 10.26
C TRP A 171 5.46 -6.16 11.24
N VAL A 172 4.58 -7.17 11.23
CA VAL A 172 4.70 -8.36 12.08
C VAL A 172 5.88 -9.25 11.66
N PRO A 173 6.40 -10.12 12.53
CA PRO A 173 7.51 -11.02 12.21
C PRO A 173 7.36 -11.81 10.90
N GLY A 174 6.13 -12.29 10.60
CA GLY A 174 5.84 -13.03 9.37
C GLY A 174 5.97 -12.23 8.07
N ALA A 175 6.12 -10.90 8.14
CA ALA A 175 6.41 -10.09 6.96
C ALA A 175 7.89 -10.15 6.55
N PHE A 176 8.78 -10.56 7.47
CA PHE A 176 10.22 -10.56 7.28
C PHE A 176 10.75 -11.94 6.92
N ILE A 177 11.94 -11.94 6.32
CA ILE A 177 12.74 -13.14 6.11
C ILE A 177 13.59 -13.35 7.35
N ILE A 178 13.41 -14.51 7.99
CA ILE A 178 14.12 -14.93 9.20
C ILE A 178 14.66 -16.32 8.91
N ASP A 179 15.96 -16.54 9.10
CA ASP A 179 16.61 -17.81 8.74
C ASP A 179 15.90 -19.01 9.41
N PRO A 180 15.27 -19.91 8.63
CA PRO A 180 14.45 -20.98 9.16
C PRO A 180 15.28 -22.00 9.96
N ASN A 181 16.58 -22.12 9.71
CA ASN A 181 17.44 -23.07 10.42
C ASN A 181 17.71 -22.68 11.88
N HIS A 182 17.40 -21.44 12.24
CA HIS A 182 17.65 -20.87 13.56
C HIS A 182 16.35 -20.48 14.27
N GLN A 183 15.19 -20.81 13.70
CA GLN A 183 13.90 -20.61 14.37
C GLN A 183 13.63 -21.75 15.34
N THR A 184 13.44 -21.43 16.62
CA THR A 184 13.31 -22.43 17.69
C THR A 184 11.87 -22.74 18.09
N SER A 185 10.88 -22.01 17.57
CA SER A 185 9.46 -22.25 17.90
C SER A 185 8.52 -22.23 16.69
N PRO A 186 7.61 -23.23 16.57
CA PRO A 186 6.49 -23.20 15.63
C PRO A 186 5.28 -22.37 16.13
N SER A 187 5.33 -21.81 17.35
CA SER A 187 4.16 -21.26 18.06
C SER A 187 3.93 -19.74 17.91
N GLY A 188 4.33 -19.13 16.78
CA GLY A 188 4.01 -17.74 16.45
C GLY A 188 4.98 -16.68 16.97
N ASP A 189 5.66 -16.93 18.10
CA ASP A 189 6.80 -16.10 18.54
C ASP A 189 8.07 -16.53 17.80
N VAL A 190 8.63 -15.63 16.99
CA VAL A 190 9.85 -15.93 16.23
C VAL A 190 11.07 -15.76 17.13
N CYS A 191 11.44 -16.85 17.81
CA CYS A 191 12.66 -16.97 18.60
C CYS A 191 13.82 -17.48 17.73
N ILE A 192 14.88 -16.69 17.65
CA ILE A 192 16.06 -16.89 16.82
C ILE A 192 17.21 -17.35 17.71
N ASP A 193 17.73 -18.55 17.46
CA ASP A 193 19.00 -19.02 18.05
C ASP A 193 20.14 -18.20 17.45
N LEU A 194 20.97 -17.61 18.32
CA LEU A 194 22.11 -16.79 17.95
C LEU A 194 23.40 -17.61 17.76
N ALA A 195 23.45 -18.86 18.21
CA ALA A 195 24.65 -19.68 18.07
C ALA A 195 25.13 -19.75 16.61
N GLY A 196 26.44 -19.71 16.40
CA GLY A 196 27.09 -19.75 15.09
C GLY A 196 27.76 -18.44 14.68
N ARG A 197 27.94 -18.28 13.37
CA ARG A 197 28.70 -17.16 12.78
C ARG A 197 27.89 -15.85 12.73
N ALA A 198 28.61 -14.75 12.55
CA ALA A 198 28.04 -13.45 12.19
C ALA A 198 27.13 -13.58 10.97
N ARG A 199 25.93 -13.00 11.04
CA ARG A 199 24.87 -13.13 10.02
C ARG A 199 23.80 -12.06 10.16
N CYS A 200 23.01 -11.88 9.10
CA CYS A 200 21.74 -11.18 9.19
C CYS A 200 20.70 -12.14 9.81
N LEU A 201 20.03 -11.70 10.86
CA LEU A 201 19.03 -12.48 11.60
C LEU A 201 17.62 -12.24 11.03
N VAL A 202 17.31 -10.99 10.69
CA VAL A 202 16.01 -10.55 10.15
C VAL A 202 16.28 -9.56 9.04
N HIS A 203 15.62 -9.72 7.88
CA HIS A 203 15.63 -8.72 6.81
C HIS A 203 14.29 -8.66 6.04
N GLY A 204 14.03 -7.55 5.36
CA GLY A 204 12.78 -7.30 4.62
C GLY A 204 11.95 -6.17 5.23
N PRO A 205 10.62 -6.09 4.98
CA PRO A 205 9.80 -6.94 4.12
C PRO A 205 9.87 -6.58 2.62
N TYR A 206 10.74 -5.65 2.23
CA TYR A 206 10.90 -5.15 0.85
C TYR A 206 9.62 -4.49 0.31
N VAL A 207 9.09 -3.55 1.09
CA VAL A 207 7.95 -2.72 0.68
C VAL A 207 8.48 -1.39 0.17
N THR A 208 8.00 -0.97 -0.99
CA THR A 208 8.25 0.38 -1.51
C THR A 208 7.51 1.37 -0.63
N LEU A 209 8.21 2.37 -0.11
CA LEU A 209 7.64 3.48 0.65
C LEU A 209 7.77 4.77 -0.16
N PRO A 210 6.79 5.69 -0.12
CA PRO A 210 6.92 6.99 -0.77
C PRO A 210 8.00 7.83 -0.10
N ALA A 211 8.42 8.89 -0.81
CA ALA A 211 9.35 9.87 -0.25
C ALA A 211 8.80 10.47 1.05
N GLY A 212 9.68 10.67 2.03
CA GLY A 212 9.29 11.12 3.36
C GLY A 212 10.34 10.84 4.43
N GLN A 213 10.12 11.41 5.61
CA GLN A 213 10.88 11.10 6.82
C GLN A 213 10.22 9.90 7.50
N TRP A 214 10.93 8.79 7.62
CA TRP A 214 10.41 7.54 8.12
C TRP A 214 11.11 7.11 9.40
N LYS A 215 10.33 6.64 10.37
CA LYS A 215 10.83 6.06 11.62
C LYS A 215 10.47 4.58 11.70
N ALA A 216 11.48 3.75 11.93
CA ALA A 216 11.34 2.36 12.29
C ALA A 216 11.55 2.16 13.78
N THR A 217 10.57 1.56 14.44
CA THR A 217 10.64 1.16 15.85
C THR A 217 10.61 -0.36 15.93
N VAL A 218 11.76 -0.99 16.20
CA VAL A 218 11.83 -2.45 16.38
C VAL A 218 11.65 -2.82 17.84
N ARG A 219 10.90 -3.89 18.09
CA ARG A 219 10.72 -4.50 19.42
C ARG A 219 11.30 -5.91 19.42
N PHE A 220 12.09 -6.23 20.43
CA PHE A 220 12.72 -7.54 20.56
C PHE A 220 12.99 -7.90 22.02
N THR A 221 13.16 -9.19 22.29
CA THR A 221 13.54 -9.73 23.60
C THR A 221 14.84 -10.50 23.48
N VAL A 222 15.73 -10.37 24.45
CA VAL A 222 16.96 -11.17 24.52
C VAL A 222 17.07 -11.92 25.85
N ASP A 223 17.61 -13.12 25.80
CA ASP A 223 17.99 -13.87 27.00
C ASP A 223 19.34 -13.42 27.57
N ALA A 224 19.78 -14.08 28.66
CA ALA A 224 21.00 -13.66 29.36
C ALA A 224 22.27 -13.80 28.48
N PRO A 225 22.53 -14.93 27.79
CA PRO A 225 23.64 -15.01 26.84
C PRO A 225 23.53 -13.97 25.71
N ALA A 226 22.34 -13.78 25.13
CA ALA A 226 22.13 -12.85 24.02
C ALA A 226 22.38 -11.39 24.41
N SER A 227 22.12 -11.02 25.67
CA SER A 227 22.31 -9.66 26.16
C SER A 227 23.75 -9.16 26.15
N LEU A 228 24.73 -10.05 26.04
CA LEU A 228 26.15 -9.73 25.97
C LEU A 228 26.64 -9.44 24.55
N HIS A 229 25.86 -9.83 23.53
CA HIS A 229 26.23 -9.61 22.14
C HIS A 229 25.89 -8.19 21.69
N ARG A 230 26.61 -7.74 20.66
CA ARG A 230 26.27 -6.53 19.93
C ARG A 230 25.31 -6.86 18.80
N PHE A 231 24.30 -6.03 18.61
CA PHE A 231 23.38 -6.10 17.48
C PHE A 231 23.53 -4.85 16.63
N ARG A 232 23.48 -5.02 15.31
CA ARG A 232 23.39 -3.92 14.35
C ARG A 232 22.00 -3.87 13.73
N PHE A 233 21.44 -2.67 13.72
CA PHE A 233 20.15 -2.36 13.15
C PHE A 233 20.39 -1.47 11.92
N GLU A 234 19.75 -1.78 10.80
CA GLU A 234 19.77 -0.95 9.59
C GLU A 234 18.32 -0.66 9.18
N TRP A 235 18.03 0.58 8.77
CA TRP A 235 16.73 1.02 8.29
C TRP A 235 16.87 2.01 7.13
N GLY A 236 16.17 1.75 6.02
CA GLY A 236 16.16 2.62 4.85
C GLY A 236 16.04 1.84 3.56
N GLY A 237 16.60 2.37 2.48
CA GLY A 237 16.74 1.67 1.22
C GLY A 237 17.88 0.65 1.20
N GLN A 238 17.98 -0.12 0.12
CA GLN A 238 18.99 -1.19 0.01
C GLN A 238 20.45 -0.69 -0.04
N THR A 239 20.65 0.53 -0.55
CA THR A 239 21.97 1.16 -0.73
C THR A 239 22.16 2.43 0.10
N ASP A 240 21.08 2.98 0.66
CA ASP A 240 21.06 4.18 1.48
C ASP A 240 20.23 3.88 2.73
N PHE A 241 20.89 3.81 3.89
CA PHE A 241 20.24 3.42 5.14
C PHE A 241 20.92 4.07 6.34
N THR A 242 20.13 4.25 7.40
CA THR A 242 20.64 4.60 8.73
C THR A 242 21.04 3.33 9.46
N SER A 243 22.20 3.34 10.13
CA SER A 243 22.68 2.20 10.92
C SER A 243 22.95 2.58 12.38
N PHE A 244 22.65 1.65 13.28
CA PHE A 244 22.85 1.79 14.71
C PHE A 244 23.33 0.46 15.30
N GLU A 245 24.32 0.49 16.19
CA GLU A 245 24.80 -0.68 16.92
C GLU A 245 24.58 -0.52 18.43
N ALA A 246 24.12 -1.57 19.09
CA ALA A 246 23.95 -1.58 20.55
C ALA A 246 24.10 -2.98 21.15
N SER A 247 24.49 -3.02 22.42
CA SER A 247 24.47 -4.22 23.27
C SER A 247 23.44 -4.03 24.39
N PRO A 248 22.49 -4.96 24.60
CA PRO A 248 21.45 -4.81 25.61
C PRO A 248 21.97 -4.74 27.06
N GLY A 249 23.08 -5.44 27.35
CA GLY A 249 23.77 -5.45 28.65
C GLY A 249 23.05 -6.22 29.77
N LYS A 250 21.77 -6.55 29.59
CA LYS A 250 20.96 -7.41 30.48
C LYS A 250 19.86 -8.11 29.68
N PRO A 251 19.36 -9.27 30.13
CA PRO A 251 18.19 -9.90 29.52
C PRO A 251 16.94 -9.02 29.67
N GLY A 252 15.99 -9.15 28.74
CA GLY A 252 14.70 -8.46 28.80
C GLY A 252 14.17 -7.98 27.46
N HIS A 253 13.17 -7.10 27.52
CA HIS A 253 12.52 -6.49 26.37
C HIS A 253 13.18 -5.14 26.02
N PHE A 254 13.41 -4.93 24.74
CA PHE A 254 14.10 -3.77 24.21
C PHE A 254 13.36 -3.17 23.04
N ARG A 255 13.63 -1.88 22.82
CA ARG A 255 13.17 -1.09 21.68
C ARG A 255 14.37 -0.37 21.09
N ALA A 256 14.49 -0.39 19.77
CA ALA A 256 15.41 0.48 19.04
C ALA A 256 14.64 1.32 18.04
N GLU A 257 15.07 2.56 17.86
CA GLU A 257 14.44 3.52 16.96
C GLU A 257 15.46 4.01 15.94
N LEU A 258 15.09 3.99 14.67
CA LEU A 258 15.92 4.47 13.57
C LEU A 258 15.07 5.43 12.73
N ASN A 259 15.62 6.60 12.43
CA ASN A 259 15.02 7.56 11.51
C ASN A 259 15.81 7.55 10.20
N HIS A 260 15.11 7.60 9.07
CA HIS A 260 15.72 7.63 7.75
C HIS A 260 14.86 8.45 6.79
N ALA A 261 15.53 9.24 5.95
CA ALA A 261 14.90 10.07 4.94
C ALA A 261 14.87 9.33 3.61
N ILE A 262 13.68 9.01 3.12
CA ILE A 262 13.50 8.42 1.79
C ILE A 262 13.31 9.57 0.81
N SER A 263 14.30 9.82 -0.05
CA SER A 263 14.30 10.96 -0.98
C SER A 263 13.37 10.77 -2.18
N GLN A 264 13.18 9.53 -2.61
CA GLN A 264 12.30 9.14 -3.71
C GLN A 264 11.63 7.83 -3.37
N SER A 265 10.45 7.58 -3.93
CA SER A 265 9.76 6.31 -3.71
C SER A 265 10.68 5.13 -4.03
N GLY A 266 10.84 4.23 -3.08
CA GLY A 266 11.87 3.19 -3.17
C GLY A 266 11.67 2.05 -2.19
N LEU A 267 12.23 0.89 -2.56
CA LEU A 267 12.21 -0.30 -1.72
C LEU A 267 12.91 -0.05 -0.40
N SER A 268 12.17 -0.26 0.68
CA SER A 268 12.66 -0.13 2.05
C SER A 268 12.85 -1.49 2.71
N GLU A 269 13.88 -1.59 3.54
CA GLU A 269 14.14 -2.75 4.36
C GLU A 269 14.63 -2.36 5.75
N PHE A 270 14.25 -3.18 6.72
CA PHE A 270 14.86 -3.21 8.02
C PHE A 270 15.75 -4.46 8.09
N ARG A 271 16.93 -4.32 8.70
CA ARG A 271 17.82 -5.46 8.97
C ARG A 271 18.23 -5.48 10.43
N LEU A 272 18.16 -6.66 11.03
CA LEU A 272 18.77 -6.98 12.32
C LEU A 272 19.94 -7.93 12.07
N ILE A 273 21.14 -7.53 12.48
CA ILE A 273 22.39 -8.20 12.15
C ILE A 273 23.13 -8.53 13.45
N LEU A 274 23.63 -9.75 13.52
CA LEU A 274 24.63 -10.17 14.50
C LEU A 274 26.02 -10.02 13.85
N PRO A 275 26.81 -9.00 14.20
CA PRO A 275 28.08 -8.69 13.55
C PRO A 275 29.22 -9.63 14.00
N GLU A 276 29.00 -10.43 15.04
CA GLU A 276 30.00 -11.32 15.63
C GLU A 276 29.49 -12.76 15.75
N SER A 277 30.41 -13.70 16.02
CA SER A 277 30.00 -15.08 16.26
C SER A 277 29.52 -15.24 17.70
N SER A 278 28.54 -16.10 17.90
CA SER A 278 27.98 -16.40 19.22
C SER A 278 28.04 -17.91 19.49
N LEU A 279 28.26 -18.25 20.75
CA LEU A 279 28.20 -19.64 21.22
C LEU A 279 26.81 -20.03 21.75
N ALA A 280 25.98 -19.03 22.10
CA ALA A 280 24.65 -19.23 22.67
C ALA A 280 23.86 -17.92 22.70
N GLY A 281 22.53 -18.05 22.82
CA GLY A 281 21.61 -16.97 23.11
C GLY A 281 20.38 -17.02 22.22
N GLY A 282 19.26 -16.54 22.75
CA GLY A 282 18.00 -16.42 22.06
C GLY A 282 17.58 -14.96 21.89
N LEU A 283 17.08 -14.62 20.70
CA LEU A 283 16.43 -13.35 20.41
C LEU A 283 15.02 -13.58 19.89
N THR A 284 14.01 -13.03 20.56
CA THR A 284 12.63 -13.02 20.04
C THR A 284 12.36 -11.71 19.33
N PHE A 285 12.03 -11.77 18.04
CA PHE A 285 11.67 -10.60 17.24
C PHE A 285 10.15 -10.38 17.28
N ALA A 286 9.71 -9.20 17.70
CA ALA A 286 8.28 -8.88 17.87
C ALA A 286 7.71 -8.00 16.73
N GLY A 287 8.53 -7.70 15.71
CA GLY A 287 8.14 -6.86 14.58
C GLY A 287 8.65 -5.41 14.68
N VAL A 288 8.23 -4.60 13.71
CA VAL A 288 8.66 -3.21 13.54
C VAL A 288 7.42 -2.33 13.31
N ASP A 289 7.27 -1.27 14.11
CA ASP A 289 6.32 -0.21 13.80
C ASP A 289 7.00 0.77 12.82
N ILE A 290 6.35 1.04 11.69
CA ILE A 290 6.80 1.98 10.66
C ILE A 290 5.89 3.19 10.68
N GLU A 291 6.50 4.38 10.77
CA GLU A 291 5.78 5.64 10.85
C GLU A 291 6.31 6.63 9.81
N LEU A 292 5.41 7.23 9.05
CA LEU A 292 5.72 8.43 8.25
C LEU A 292 5.67 9.64 9.19
N CYS A 293 6.82 10.25 9.48
CA CYS A 293 6.88 11.40 10.39
C CYS A 293 6.57 12.74 9.70
N GLY A 294 6.75 12.82 8.39
CA GLY A 294 6.49 14.03 7.61
C GLY A 294 7.17 13.98 6.24
N ASP A 295 7.06 15.06 5.48
CA ASP A 295 7.74 15.17 4.20
C ASP A 295 9.25 15.29 4.40
N THR A 296 10.04 14.79 3.44
CA THR A 296 11.43 15.20 3.30
C THR A 296 11.46 16.68 2.97
N THR A 297 11.55 17.55 4.00
CA THR A 297 11.79 18.98 3.79
C THR A 297 13.07 19.14 2.97
N GLY A 298 12.91 19.46 1.69
CA GLY A 298 13.94 20.04 0.84
C GLY A 298 14.10 21.52 1.11
#